data_AF-A0A938FVN7-F1
#
_entry.id   AF-A0A938FVN7-F1
#
_cell.length_a   1.000
_cell.length_b   1.000
_cell.length_c   1.000
_cell.angle_alpha   90.00
_cell.angle_beta   90.00
_cell.angle_gamma   90.00
#
_symmetry.space_group_name_H-M   'P 1'
#
loop_
_entity.id
_entity.type
_entity.pdbx_description
1 polymer ?
#
loop_
_entity_poly.entity_id
_entity_poly.type
_entity_poly.pdbx_seq_one_letter_code
_entity_poly.pdbx_strand_id
1 'polypeptide(L)'
;MNGSLVILRAALALLAVFFAHLFGRNWVRVRRGRGSARTAATAGIRLAVMLTLVWYLSGFDAFAAVSYGLAAISGALGWWTEWRPRHEHDLTKLMFPDDPE
;
A
#
# COMPACT_ATOMS: atom_id res chain seq x y z
N MET A 1 -16.94 -28.67 5.82
CA MET A 1 -16.94 -27.21 5.60
C MET A 1 -15.52 -26.68 5.78
N ASN A 2 -14.91 -26.16 4.72
CA ASN A 2 -13.51 -25.74 4.66
C ASN A 2 -13.27 -24.37 5.31
N GLY A 3 -13.63 -24.20 6.58
CA GLY A 3 -13.50 -22.90 7.28
C GLY A 3 -12.06 -22.37 7.33
N SER A 4 -11.07 -23.27 7.42
CA SER A 4 -9.65 -22.92 7.41
C SER A 4 -9.20 -22.24 6.10
N LEU A 5 -9.70 -22.70 4.96
CA LEU A 5 -9.40 -22.11 3.65
C LEU A 5 -9.99 -20.71 3.51
N VAL A 6 -11.21 -20.49 4.00
CA VAL A 6 -11.85 -19.16 3.96
C VAL A 6 -11.08 -18.15 4.82
N ILE A 7 -10.68 -18.55 6.03
CA ILE A 7 -9.88 -17.71 6.93
C ILE A 7 -8.52 -17.38 6.31
N LEU A 8 -7.85 -18.38 5.73
CA LEU A 8 -6.57 -18.18 5.04
C LEU A 8 -6.72 -17.19 3.87
N ARG A 9 -7.77 -17.33 3.05
CA ARG A 9 -8.05 -16.42 1.94
C ARG A 9 -8.30 -15.00 2.41
N ALA A 10 -9.09 -14.83 3.47
CA ALA A 10 -9.34 -13.51 4.07
C ALA A 10 -8.03 -12.88 4.57
N ALA A 11 -7.18 -13.65 5.25
CA ALA A 11 -5.88 -13.17 5.71
C ALA A 11 -4.97 -12.76 4.54
N LEU A 12 -4.90 -13.59 3.49
CA LEU A 12 -4.11 -13.29 2.28
C LEU A 12 -4.63 -12.05 1.55
N ALA A 13 -5.94 -11.89 1.44
CA ALA A 13 -6.56 -10.72 0.84
C ALA A 13 -6.24 -9.44 1.63
N LEU A 14 -6.38 -9.46 2.96
CA LEU A 14 -6.00 -8.33 3.82
C LEU A 14 -4.52 -7.98 3.67
N LEU A 15 -3.66 -8.99 3.61
CA LEU A 15 -2.23 -8.79 3.44
C LEU A 15 -1.90 -8.21 2.05
N ALA A 16 -2.60 -8.65 1.01
CA ALA A 16 -2.51 -8.07 -0.34
C ALA A 16 -2.93 -6.60 -0.31
N VAL A 17 -4.05 -6.25 0.32
CA VAL A 17 -4.52 -4.86 0.47
C VAL A 17 -3.48 -3.99 1.17
N PHE A 18 -2.86 -4.50 2.24
CA PHE A 18 -1.78 -3.81 2.95
C PHE A 18 -0.54 -3.60 2.09
N PHE A 19 -0.09 -4.63 1.36
CA PHE A 19 1.06 -4.52 0.48
C PHE A 19 0.79 -3.63 -0.73
N ALA A 20 -0.44 -3.58 -1.24
CA ALA A 20 -0.83 -2.65 -2.29
C ALA A 20 -0.68 -1.21 -1.85
N HIS A 21 -1.16 -0.88 -0.64
CA HIS A 21 -0.97 0.45 -0.05
C HIS A 21 0.52 0.83 0.05
N LEU A 22 1.33 -0.07 0.62
CA LEU A 22 2.77 0.13 0.77
C LEU A 22 3.46 0.28 -0.59
N PHE A 23 3.07 -0.52 -1.58
CA PHE A 23 3.61 -0.44 -2.93
C PHE A 23 3.32 0.93 -3.55
N GLY A 24 2.07 1.38 -3.54
CA GLY A 24 1.69 2.70 -4.06
C GLY A 24 2.44 3.84 -3.39
N ARG A 25 2.58 3.79 -2.05
CA ARG A 25 3.33 4.79 -1.28
C ARG A 25 4.81 4.80 -1.63
N ASN A 26 5.45 3.63 -1.61
CA ASN A 26 6.88 3.50 -1.86
C ASN A 26 7.24 3.82 -3.31
N TRP A 27 6.35 3.52 -4.26
CA TRP A 27 6.55 3.88 -5.65
C TRP A 27 6.67 5.39 -5.86
N VAL A 28 5.80 6.17 -5.22
CA VAL A 28 5.87 7.64 -5.26
C VAL A 28 7.15 8.15 -4.59
N ARG A 29 7.56 7.56 -3.46
CA ARG A 29 8.83 7.91 -2.79
C ARG A 29 10.05 7.67 -3.67
N VAL A 30 10.09 6.52 -4.35
CA VAL A 30 11.16 6.18 -5.29
C VAL A 30 11.18 7.17 -6.46
N ARG A 31 10.03 7.49 -7.05
CA ARG A 31 9.93 8.50 -8.12
C ARG A 31 10.38 9.90 -7.69
N ARG A 32 10.27 10.22 -6.39
CA ARG A 32 10.73 11.48 -5.81
C ARG A 32 12.16 11.44 -5.27
N GLY A 33 12.89 10.34 -5.49
CA GLY A 33 14.27 10.17 -4.99
C GLY A 33 14.38 10.04 -3.46
N ARG A 34 13.26 9.88 -2.75
CA ARG A 34 13.18 9.81 -1.28
C ARG A 34 13.00 8.39 -0.74
N GLY A 35 13.05 7.39 -1.61
CA GLY A 35 12.74 6.00 -1.25
C GLY A 35 13.65 4.98 -1.93
N SER A 36 13.70 3.78 -1.35
CA SER A 36 14.47 2.66 -1.90
C SER A 36 13.66 1.88 -2.93
N ALA A 37 14.21 1.76 -4.15
CA ALA A 37 13.64 0.92 -5.21
C ALA A 37 13.49 -0.54 -4.76
N ARG A 38 14.40 -1.04 -3.92
CA ARG A 38 14.33 -2.38 -3.34
C ARG A 38 13.10 -2.56 -2.46
N THR A 39 12.76 -1.56 -1.64
CA THR A 39 11.57 -1.61 -0.77
C THR A 39 10.28 -1.60 -1.58
N ALA A 40 10.21 -0.76 -2.62
CA ALA A 40 9.06 -0.74 -3.55
C ALA A 40 8.93 -2.09 -4.29
N ALA A 41 10.02 -2.61 -4.85
CA ALA A 41 10.04 -3.90 -5.54
C ALA A 41 9.62 -5.05 -4.61
N THR A 42 10.12 -5.08 -3.38
CA THR A 42 9.76 -6.11 -2.38
C THR A 42 8.26 -6.06 -2.04
N ALA A 43 7.70 -4.87 -1.84
CA ALA A 43 6.26 -4.71 -1.61
C ALA A 43 5.43 -5.17 -2.83
N GLY A 44 5.87 -4.85 -4.05
CA GLY A 44 5.21 -5.27 -5.28
C GLY A 44 5.25 -6.78 -5.50
N ILE A 45 6.40 -7.42 -5.26
CA ILE A 45 6.54 -8.89 -5.33
C ILE A 45 5.62 -9.56 -4.31
N ARG A 46 5.61 -9.08 -3.05
CA ARG A 46 4.71 -9.62 -2.01
C ARG A 46 3.24 -9.48 -2.41
N LEU A 47 2.84 -8.33 -2.94
CA LEU A 47 1.50 -8.12 -3.47
C LEU A 47 1.15 -9.14 -4.55
N ALA A 48 2.03 -9.31 -5.55
CA ALA A 48 1.80 -10.23 -6.66
C ALA A 48 1.69 -11.68 -6.19
N VAL A 49 2.54 -12.11 -5.23
CA VAL A 49 2.48 -13.44 -4.63
C VAL A 49 1.16 -13.64 -3.89
N MET A 50 0.72 -12.68 -3.08
CA MET A 50 -0.53 -12.80 -2.31
C MET A 50 -1.76 -12.87 -3.22
N LEU A 51 -1.84 -12.02 -4.25
CA LEU A 51 -2.95 -12.04 -5.21
C LEU A 51 -2.98 -13.34 -6.02
N THR A 52 -1.82 -13.81 -6.48
CA THR A 52 -1.70 -15.11 -7.17
C THR A 52 -2.16 -16.25 -6.26
N LEU A 53 -1.80 -16.22 -4.98
CA LEU A 53 -2.18 -17.27 -4.04
C LEU A 53 -3.67 -17.25 -3.71
N VAL A 54 -4.28 -16.06 -3.57
CA VAL A 54 -5.74 -15.91 -3.44
C VAL A 54 -6.48 -16.51 -4.64
N TRP A 55 -5.94 -16.30 -5.85
CA TRP A 55 -6.51 -16.85 -7.07
C TRP A 55 -6.31 -18.37 -7.18
N TYR A 56 -5.12 -18.88 -6.86
CA TYR A 56 -4.77 -20.30 -6.97
C TYR A 56 -5.58 -21.19 -6.02
N LEU A 57 -5.89 -20.71 -4.81
CA LEU A 57 -6.57 -21.52 -3.79
C LEU A 57 -8.05 -21.83 -4.08
N SER A 58 -8.69 -21.14 -5.02
CA SER A 58 -10.14 -21.25 -5.24
C SER A 58 -10.61 -20.94 -6.67
N GLY A 59 -9.70 -20.55 -7.56
CA GLY A 59 -10.02 -20.00 -8.87
C GLY A 59 -10.46 -18.52 -8.82
N PHE A 60 -10.85 -17.99 -9.98
CA PHE A 60 -11.34 -16.62 -10.11
C PHE A 60 -12.83 -16.56 -9.72
N ASP A 61 -13.10 -16.41 -8.43
CA ASP A 61 -14.44 -16.23 -7.89
C ASP A 61 -14.72 -14.76 -7.53
N ALA A 62 -15.95 -14.48 -7.11
CA ALA A 62 -16.36 -13.13 -6.69
C ALA A 62 -15.47 -12.58 -5.55
N PHE A 63 -14.99 -13.44 -4.65
CA PHE A 63 -14.10 -13.03 -3.56
C PHE A 63 -12.72 -12.59 -4.07
N ALA A 64 -12.16 -13.29 -5.06
CA ALA A 64 -10.95 -12.86 -5.73
C ALA A 64 -11.17 -11.49 -6.37
N ALA A 65 -12.23 -11.30 -7.17
CA ALA A 65 -12.52 -10.02 -7.82
C ALA A 65 -12.61 -8.85 -6.80
N VAL A 66 -13.31 -9.04 -5.68
CA VAL A 66 -13.39 -8.05 -4.60
C VAL A 66 -12.01 -7.76 -4.00
N SER A 67 -11.20 -8.80 -3.77
CA SER A 67 -9.84 -8.66 -3.21
C SER A 67 -8.92 -7.86 -4.13
N TYR A 68 -8.97 -8.13 -5.44
CA TYR A 68 -8.24 -7.36 -6.46
C TYR A 68 -8.71 -5.90 -6.50
N GLY A 69 -10.03 -5.66 -6.46
CA GLY A 69 -10.59 -4.31 -6.41
C GLY A 69 -10.14 -3.52 -5.17
N LEU A 70 -10.21 -4.13 -3.99
CA LEU A 70 -9.73 -3.54 -2.74
C LEU A 70 -8.22 -3.25 -2.80
N ALA A 71 -7.42 -4.16 -3.33
CA ALA A 71 -5.98 -3.97 -3.49
C ALA A 71 -5.69 -2.79 -4.43
N ALA A 72 -6.41 -2.67 -5.56
CA ALA A 72 -6.27 -1.56 -6.49
C ALA A 72 -6.60 -0.20 -5.83
N ILE A 73 -7.73 -0.12 -5.11
CA ILE A 73 -8.13 1.09 -4.38
C ILE A 73 -7.09 1.45 -3.31
N SER A 74 -6.63 0.46 -2.55
CA SER A 74 -5.64 0.64 -1.49
C SER A 74 -4.29 1.13 -2.02
N GLY A 75 -3.85 0.58 -3.16
CA GLY A 75 -2.66 1.04 -3.86
C GLY A 75 -2.79 2.46 -4.38
N ALA A 76 -3.95 2.83 -4.95
CA ALA A 76 -4.24 4.20 -5.36
C ALA A 76 -4.25 5.17 -4.17
N LEU A 77 -4.79 4.76 -3.02
CA LEU A 77 -4.74 5.55 -1.78
C LEU A 77 -3.31 5.72 -1.26
N GLY A 78 -2.50 4.66 -1.28
CA GLY A 78 -1.08 4.72 -0.92
C GLY A 78 -0.29 5.67 -1.81
N TRP A 79 -0.59 5.65 -3.11
CA TRP A 79 -0.05 6.62 -4.06
C TRP A 79 -0.51 8.05 -3.74
N TRP A 80 -1.82 8.27 -3.61
CA TRP A 80 -2.42 9.59 -3.42
C TRP A 80 -1.94 10.28 -2.15
N THR A 81 -1.88 9.53 -1.05
CA THR A 81 -1.45 10.04 0.26
C THR A 81 0.00 10.51 0.26
N GLU A 82 0.88 9.86 -0.49
CA GLU A 82 2.27 10.28 -0.64
C GLU A 82 2.44 11.36 -1.70
N TRP A 83 1.63 11.30 -2.77
CA TRP A 83 1.69 12.27 -3.85
C TRP A 83 1.24 13.66 -3.39
N ARG A 84 0.28 13.76 -2.47
CA ARG A 84 -0.12 15.05 -1.90
C ARG A 84 1.06 15.67 -1.12
N PRO A 85 1.54 16.87 -1.47
CA PRO A 85 2.56 17.55 -0.70
C PRO A 85 2.03 17.82 0.70
N ARG A 86 2.58 17.12 1.69
CA ARG A 86 2.38 17.49 3.09
C ARG A 86 3.05 18.84 3.27
N HIS A 87 2.25 19.84 3.61
CA HIS A 87 2.78 21.04 4.22
C HIS A 87 3.24 20.57 5.59
N GLU A 88 4.52 20.21 5.69
CA GLU A 88 5.18 20.19 6.98
C GLU A 88 5.01 21.61 7.50
N HIS A 89 4.09 21.80 8.44
CA HIS A 89 4.07 23.02 9.23
C HIS A 89 5.46 23.08 9.85
N ASP A 90 6.26 23.99 9.34
CA ASP A 90 7.63 24.25 9.75
C ASP A 90 7.58 24.66 11.22
N LEU A 91 7.59 23.67 12.12
CA LEU A 91 7.56 23.88 13.58
C LEU A 91 8.77 24.71 14.03
N THR A 92 9.81 24.78 13.18
CA THR A 92 10.96 25.66 13.31
C THR A 92 10.55 27.14 13.23
N LYS A 93 9.62 27.53 12.35
CA LYS A 93 9.06 28.90 12.29
C LYS A 93 8.12 29.24 13.44
N LEU A 94 7.66 28.23 14.19
CA LEU A 94 6.83 28.40 15.38
C LEU A 94 7.69 28.49 16.67
N MET A 95 8.86 27.83 16.69
CA MET A 95 9.83 27.86 17.79
C MET A 95 10.79 29.06 17.72
N PHE A 96 11.04 29.59 16.52
CA PHE A 96 11.84 30.80 16.31
C PHE A 96 11.02 31.80 15.49
N PRO A 97 10.10 32.55 16.13
CA PRO A 97 9.56 33.73 15.49
C PRO A 97 10.74 34.66 15.18
N ASP A 98 10.87 35.05 13.91
CA ASP A 98 11.89 35.99 13.48
C ASP A 98 11.84 37.25 14.37
N ASP A 99 12.94 37.54 15.06
CA ASP A 99 13.08 38.74 15.90
C ASP A 99 12.87 39.97 15.01
N PRO A 100 11.96 40.89 15.38
CA PRO A 100 11.76 42.12 14.64
C PRO A 100 12.96 43.04 14.84
N GLU A 101 13.56 43.44 13.72
CA GLU A 101 14.57 44.51 13.61
C GLU A 101 14.06 45.86 14.13
#